data_AF-A0A847CWX4-F1
#
_entry.id   AF-A0A847CWX4-F1
#
_cell.length_a   1.000
_cell.length_b   1.000
_cell.length_c   1.000
_cell.angle_alpha   90.00
_cell.angle_beta   90.00
_cell.angle_gamma   90.00
#
_symmetry.space_group_name_H-M   'P 1'
#
loop_
_entity.id
_entity.type
_entity.pdbx_description
1 polymer ?
#
loop_
_entity_poly.entity_id
_entity_poly.type
_entity_poly.pdbx_seq_one_letter_code
_entity_poly.pdbx_strand_id
1 'polypeptide(L)'
;MKYFYDDTIEGLFTAIFVGYKNIETSHFYPKSIETSFLGDEIVIVTSKEYYKRVKDSIIKNFDYNFLNSIKTAFRSYDLEKGTAIARVLKGKYLYGNVYLRGSTEEAVKFNQIIKNIYSENHSYKGLLRFKVIKGDYYYGEMEPQNDILDLLTLH
;
A
#
# COMPACT_ATOMS: atom_id res chain seq x y z
N MET A 1 -9.79 3.94 -16.40
CA MET A 1 -10.36 4.99 -15.50
C MET A 1 -9.35 5.29 -14.40
N LYS A 2 -9.27 6.54 -13.93
CA LYS A 2 -8.35 6.90 -12.84
C LYS A 2 -9.15 7.23 -11.58
N TYR A 3 -8.88 6.51 -10.50
CA TYR A 3 -9.51 6.70 -9.19
C TYR A 3 -8.53 7.39 -8.24
N PHE A 4 -8.95 8.52 -7.67
CA PHE A 4 -8.14 9.29 -6.73
C PHE A 4 -8.73 9.21 -5.33
N TYR A 5 -7.92 8.81 -4.35
CA TYR A 5 -8.33 8.66 -2.95
C TYR A 5 -7.44 9.49 -2.01
N ASP A 6 -7.82 9.64 -0.75
CA ASP A 6 -7.19 10.51 0.26
C ASP A 6 -5.85 10.01 0.83
N ASP A 7 -5.14 9.13 0.11
CA ASP A 7 -3.92 8.43 0.56
C ASP A 7 -4.07 7.70 1.91
N THR A 8 -5.29 7.27 2.25
CA THR A 8 -5.53 6.33 3.36
C THR A 8 -5.83 4.92 2.84
N ILE A 9 -5.57 3.90 3.67
CA ILE A 9 -5.92 2.52 3.32
C ILE A 9 -7.44 2.35 3.19
N GLU A 10 -8.22 3.05 4.00
CA GLU A 10 -9.68 3.14 3.92
C GLU A 10 -10.12 3.72 2.57
N GLY A 11 -9.48 4.79 2.12
CA GLY A 11 -9.72 5.43 0.83
C GLY A 11 -9.38 4.52 -0.34
N LEU A 12 -8.22 3.86 -0.31
CA LEU A 12 -7.84 2.89 -1.34
C LEU A 12 -8.84 1.73 -1.41
N PHE A 13 -9.25 1.16 -0.28
CA PHE A 13 -10.22 0.06 -0.27
C PHE A 13 -11.59 0.51 -0.78
N THR A 14 -11.99 1.73 -0.45
CA THR A 14 -13.21 2.33 -1.00
C THR A 14 -13.09 2.47 -2.52
N ALA A 15 -11.96 2.95 -3.02
CA ALA A 15 -11.71 3.11 -4.45
C ALA A 15 -11.74 1.77 -5.19
N ILE A 16 -11.06 0.76 -4.65
CA ILE A 16 -11.07 -0.62 -5.16
C ILE A 16 -12.49 -1.17 -5.21
N PHE A 17 -13.29 -0.97 -4.16
CA PHE A 17 -14.68 -1.42 -4.13
C PHE A 17 -15.50 -0.83 -5.28
N VAL A 18 -15.37 0.49 -5.50
CA VAL A 18 -16.08 1.21 -6.57
C VAL A 18 -15.58 0.77 -7.96
N GLY A 19 -14.27 0.64 -8.13
CA GLY A 19 -13.62 0.31 -9.40
C GLY A 19 -13.48 -1.18 -9.71
N TYR A 20 -13.95 -2.07 -8.83
CA TYR A 20 -13.62 -3.51 -8.86
C TYR A 20 -13.93 -4.19 -10.20
N LYS A 21 -15.06 -3.84 -10.81
CA LYS A 21 -15.51 -4.44 -12.09
C LYS A 21 -14.51 -4.22 -13.22
N ASN A 22 -13.82 -3.08 -13.23
CA ASN A 22 -12.93 -2.65 -14.31
C ASN A 22 -11.47 -2.54 -13.84
N ILE A 23 -11.06 -3.31 -12.82
CA ILE A 23 -9.75 -3.17 -12.17
C ILE A 23 -8.57 -3.23 -13.15
N GLU A 24 -8.68 -4.03 -14.21
CA GLU A 24 -7.63 -4.31 -15.18
C GLU A 24 -7.26 -3.05 -15.99
N THR A 25 -8.26 -2.21 -16.28
CA THR A 25 -8.12 -0.96 -17.04
C THR A 25 -8.22 0.27 -16.13
N SER A 26 -8.18 0.07 -14.83
CA SER A 26 -8.29 1.12 -13.81
C SER A 26 -6.96 1.34 -13.11
N HIS A 27 -6.73 2.60 -12.74
CA HIS A 27 -5.56 3.02 -11.99
C HIS A 27 -6.02 3.71 -10.70
N PHE A 28 -5.28 3.50 -9.62
CA PHE A 28 -5.65 3.96 -8.28
C PHE A 28 -4.51 4.79 -7.70
N TYR A 29 -4.72 6.09 -7.63
CA TYR A 29 -3.71 7.06 -7.23
C TYR A 29 -4.09 7.76 -5.92
N PRO A 30 -3.12 8.02 -5.03
CA PRO A 30 -3.33 8.99 -3.97
C PRO A 30 -3.58 10.37 -4.61
N LYS A 31 -4.52 11.12 -4.06
CA LYS A 31 -4.82 12.49 -4.49
C LYS A 31 -3.70 13.39 -3.99
N SER A 32 -2.87 13.91 -4.90
CA SER A 32 -1.92 14.97 -4.57
C SER A 32 -2.59 16.34 -4.69
N ILE A 33 -2.02 17.36 -4.06
CA ILE A 33 -2.53 18.74 -4.12
C ILE A 33 -2.43 19.31 -5.55
N GLU A 34 -1.54 18.77 -6.38
CA GLU A 34 -1.18 19.29 -7.71
C GLU A 34 -1.77 18.52 -8.90
N THR A 35 -2.61 17.51 -8.69
CA THR A 35 -3.26 16.79 -9.80
C THR A 35 -4.19 17.73 -10.58
N SER A 36 -3.76 18.11 -11.78
CA SER A 36 -4.52 18.89 -12.76
C SER A 36 -5.70 18.07 -13.30
N PHE A 37 -6.92 18.56 -13.10
CA PHE A 37 -8.19 17.90 -13.42
C PHE A 37 -8.50 17.86 -14.93
N LEU A 38 -7.75 17.07 -15.72
CA LEU A 38 -8.01 16.91 -17.15
C LEU A 38 -8.20 15.42 -17.50
N GLY A 39 -9.46 14.95 -17.54
CA GLY A 39 -9.86 13.61 -18.03
C GLY A 39 -11.02 12.95 -17.25
N ASP A 40 -11.24 11.65 -17.52
CA ASP A 40 -12.18 10.77 -16.80
C ASP A 40 -11.63 10.34 -15.43
N GLU A 41 -11.52 11.32 -14.52
CA GLU A 41 -11.01 11.15 -13.16
C GLU A 41 -12.17 10.99 -12.17
N ILE A 42 -12.11 9.95 -11.34
CA ILE A 42 -13.09 9.69 -10.29
C ILE A 42 -12.45 9.98 -8.94
N VAL A 43 -12.90 11.04 -8.29
CA VAL A 43 -12.54 11.34 -6.90
C VAL A 43 -13.38 10.47 -5.98
N ILE A 44 -12.71 9.68 -5.14
CA ILE A 44 -13.33 8.76 -4.20
C ILE A 44 -13.45 9.43 -2.84
N VAL A 45 -14.68 9.44 -2.31
CA VAL A 45 -14.95 9.81 -0.92
C VAL A 45 -14.90 8.54 -0.07
N THR A 46 -14.00 8.51 0.91
CA THR A 46 -13.78 7.37 1.79
C THR A 46 -15.06 6.94 2.50
N SER A 47 -15.41 5.66 2.38
CA SER A 47 -16.59 5.06 3.00
C SER A 47 -16.18 3.95 3.96
N LYS A 48 -16.50 4.14 5.24
CA LYS A 48 -16.25 3.13 6.29
C LYS A 48 -16.94 1.80 5.99
N GLU A 49 -18.10 1.84 5.32
CA GLU A 49 -18.82 0.63 4.92
C GLU A 49 -18.05 -0.14 3.83
N TYR A 50 -17.64 0.53 2.76
CA TYR A 50 -16.92 -0.11 1.65
C TYR A 50 -15.55 -0.61 2.09
N TYR A 51 -14.84 0.18 2.88
CA TYR A 51 -13.62 -0.25 3.54
C TYR A 51 -13.81 -1.55 4.32
N LYS A 52 -14.82 -1.61 5.21
CA LYS A 52 -15.10 -2.81 6.00
C LYS A 52 -15.40 -4.01 5.11
N ARG A 53 -16.25 -3.85 4.09
CA ARG A 53 -16.57 -4.93 3.15
C ARG A 53 -15.33 -5.51 2.48
N VAL A 54 -14.44 -4.66 1.97
CA VAL A 54 -13.18 -5.11 1.33
C VAL A 54 -12.27 -5.79 2.35
N LYS A 55 -12.03 -5.13 3.50
CA LYS A 55 -11.17 -5.67 4.57
C LYS A 55 -11.67 -7.03 5.07
N ASP A 56 -12.95 -7.13 5.41
CA ASP A 56 -13.54 -8.33 5.96
C ASP A 56 -13.58 -9.45 4.91
N SER A 57 -13.78 -9.10 3.63
CA SER A 57 -13.67 -10.06 2.53
C SER A 57 -12.24 -10.58 2.36
N ILE A 58 -11.21 -9.74 2.50
CA ILE A 58 -9.80 -10.16 2.44
C ILE A 58 -9.52 -11.17 3.56
N ILE A 59 -9.89 -10.84 4.79
CA ILE A 59 -9.65 -11.70 5.96
C ILE A 59 -10.40 -13.03 5.82
N LYS A 60 -11.66 -12.99 5.37
CA LYS A 60 -12.51 -14.19 5.23
C LYS A 60 -12.01 -15.15 4.16
N ASN A 61 -11.56 -14.65 3.01
CA ASN A 61 -11.19 -15.49 1.86
C ASN A 61 -9.71 -15.87 1.84
N PHE A 62 -8.86 -15.12 2.54
CA PHE A 62 -7.44 -15.37 2.63
C PHE A 62 -7.04 -15.47 4.11
N ASP A 63 -6.35 -14.46 4.63
CA ASP A 63 -5.91 -14.41 6.02
C ASP A 63 -5.48 -12.96 6.39
N TYR A 64 -5.17 -12.77 7.66
CA TYR A 64 -4.60 -11.53 8.16
C TYR A 64 -3.20 -11.24 7.61
N ASN A 65 -2.43 -12.26 7.21
CA ASN A 65 -1.09 -12.08 6.65
C ASN A 65 -1.13 -11.38 5.29
N PHE A 66 -2.12 -11.70 4.47
CA PHE A 66 -2.31 -11.05 3.19
C PHE A 66 -2.80 -9.61 3.37
N LEU A 67 -3.71 -9.35 4.33
CA LEU A 67 -4.09 -7.98 4.69
C LEU A 67 -2.87 -7.18 5.17
N ASN A 68 -2.00 -7.77 6.00
CA ASN A 68 -0.77 -7.13 6.45
C ASN A 68 0.19 -6.88 5.28
N SER A 69 0.29 -7.81 4.33
CA SER A 69 1.10 -7.62 3.11
C SER A 69 0.60 -6.44 2.28
N ILE A 70 -0.72 -6.29 2.13
CA ILE A 70 -1.33 -5.12 1.48
C ILE A 70 -1.01 -3.83 2.23
N LYS A 71 -1.15 -3.82 3.56
CA LYS A 71 -0.80 -2.66 4.39
C LYS A 71 0.68 -2.31 4.30
N THR A 72 1.56 -3.31 4.24
CA THR A 72 2.98 -3.08 3.98
C THR A 72 3.16 -2.44 2.61
N ALA A 73 2.61 -3.00 1.53
CA ALA A 73 2.73 -2.41 0.20
C ALA A 73 2.19 -0.96 0.11
N PHE A 74 1.14 -0.64 0.88
CA PHE A 74 0.55 0.70 0.92
C PHE A 74 1.49 1.78 1.47
N ARG A 75 2.48 1.40 2.29
CA ARG A 75 3.52 2.30 2.81
C ARG A 75 4.51 2.77 1.74
N SER A 76 4.40 2.25 0.52
CA SER A 76 5.32 2.61 -0.54
C SER A 76 5.18 4.08 -0.95
N TYR A 77 6.28 4.67 -1.41
CA TYR A 77 6.25 5.97 -2.12
C TYR A 77 5.82 5.82 -3.59
N ASP A 78 5.76 4.60 -4.13
CA ASP A 78 5.38 4.33 -5.52
C ASP A 78 3.94 4.81 -5.80
N LEU A 79 3.77 5.73 -6.76
CA LEU A 79 2.45 6.26 -7.12
C LEU A 79 1.49 5.18 -7.64
N GLU A 80 2.01 4.09 -8.21
CA GLU A 80 1.22 2.95 -8.68
C GLU A 80 0.95 1.89 -7.58
N LYS A 81 1.33 2.14 -6.31
CA LYS A 81 1.11 1.20 -5.20
C LYS A 81 -0.36 0.78 -5.08
N GLY A 82 -1.28 1.73 -5.26
CA GLY A 82 -2.72 1.48 -5.21
C GLY A 82 -3.17 0.54 -6.32
N THR A 83 -2.70 0.79 -7.55
CA THR A 83 -2.97 -0.06 -8.72
C THR A 83 -2.41 -1.48 -8.53
N ALA A 84 -1.17 -1.60 -8.06
CA ALA A 84 -0.54 -2.89 -7.80
C ALA A 84 -1.32 -3.71 -6.75
N ILE A 85 -1.72 -3.07 -5.65
CA ILE A 85 -2.57 -3.67 -4.61
C ILE A 85 -3.91 -4.15 -5.20
N ALA A 86 -4.58 -3.29 -5.97
CA ALA A 86 -5.89 -3.60 -6.56
C ALA A 86 -5.82 -4.83 -7.49
N ARG A 87 -4.83 -4.85 -8.39
CA ARG A 87 -4.65 -5.94 -9.35
C ARG A 87 -4.32 -7.27 -8.67
N VAL A 88 -3.41 -7.26 -7.69
CA VAL A 88 -3.10 -8.46 -6.90
C VAL A 88 -4.29 -8.95 -6.10
N LEU A 89 -5.08 -8.05 -5.53
CA LEU A 89 -6.29 -8.43 -4.83
C LEU A 89 -7.24 -9.19 -5.75
N LYS A 90 -7.53 -8.67 -6.96
CA LYS A 90 -8.37 -9.38 -7.94
C LYS A 90 -7.73 -10.71 -8.38
N GLY A 91 -6.43 -10.72 -8.67
CA GLY A 91 -5.69 -11.93 -9.03
C GLY A 91 -5.79 -13.02 -7.97
N LYS A 92 -5.65 -12.69 -6.68
CA LYS A 92 -5.84 -13.66 -5.60
C LYS A 92 -7.28 -14.15 -5.49
N TYR A 93 -8.29 -13.32 -5.75
CA TYR A 93 -9.69 -13.80 -5.77
C TYR A 93 -9.95 -14.77 -6.92
N LEU A 94 -9.27 -14.61 -8.05
CA LEU A 94 -9.43 -15.49 -9.22
C LEU A 94 -8.62 -16.79 -9.11
N TYR A 95 -7.39 -16.71 -8.60
CA TYR A 95 -6.41 -17.81 -8.67
C TYR A 95 -5.94 -18.30 -7.29
N GLY A 96 -6.44 -17.73 -6.21
CA GLY A 96 -6.14 -18.13 -4.84
C GLY A 96 -4.71 -17.77 -4.38
N ASN A 97 -4.24 -18.50 -3.35
CA ASN A 97 -2.99 -18.18 -2.66
C ASN A 97 -1.71 -18.39 -3.48
N VAL A 98 -1.77 -19.18 -4.56
CA VAL A 98 -0.61 -19.42 -5.42
C VAL A 98 -0.28 -18.22 -6.30
N TYR A 99 -1.23 -17.29 -6.51
CA TYR A 99 -1.08 -16.15 -7.41
C TYR A 99 0.18 -15.31 -7.12
N LEU A 100 0.46 -15.04 -5.85
CA LEU A 100 1.62 -14.23 -5.44
C LEU A 100 2.97 -14.92 -5.70
N ARG A 101 2.99 -16.24 -5.91
CA ARG A 101 4.19 -17.00 -6.29
C ARG A 101 4.38 -17.08 -7.80
N GLY A 102 3.40 -16.63 -8.57
CA GLY A 102 3.45 -16.60 -10.02
C GLY A 102 4.36 -15.51 -10.56
N SER A 103 4.61 -15.56 -11.86
CA SER A 103 5.41 -14.59 -12.61
C SER A 103 4.57 -13.56 -13.36
N THR A 104 3.31 -13.34 -12.95
CA THR A 104 2.49 -12.29 -13.56
C THR A 104 3.07 -10.93 -13.20
N GLU A 105 2.93 -9.95 -14.10
CA GLU A 105 3.50 -8.61 -13.92
C GLU A 105 3.02 -7.98 -12.60
N GLU A 106 1.76 -8.18 -12.25
CA GLU A 106 1.12 -7.61 -11.06
C GLU A 106 1.65 -8.23 -9.76
N ALA A 107 1.82 -9.56 -9.75
CA ALA A 107 2.40 -10.27 -8.61
C ALA A 107 3.87 -9.86 -8.40
N VAL A 108 4.64 -9.77 -9.49
CA VAL A 108 6.04 -9.34 -9.47
C VAL A 108 6.16 -7.91 -8.94
N LYS A 109 5.35 -6.97 -9.46
CA LYS A 109 5.35 -5.56 -9.04
C LYS A 109 5.03 -5.42 -7.55
N PHE A 110 3.99 -6.09 -7.08
CA PHE A 110 3.59 -6.06 -5.67
C PHE A 110 4.68 -6.63 -4.75
N ASN A 111 5.28 -7.77 -5.11
CA ASN A 111 6.37 -8.38 -4.36
C ASN A 111 7.62 -7.47 -4.35
N GLN A 112 7.91 -6.76 -5.45
CA GLN A 112 9.01 -5.82 -5.52
C GLN A 112 8.81 -4.61 -4.62
N ILE A 113 7.59 -4.06 -4.55
CA ILE A 113 7.23 -2.99 -3.62
C ILE A 113 7.48 -3.45 -2.18
N ILE A 114 6.95 -4.61 -1.79
CA ILE A 114 7.14 -5.15 -0.43
C ILE A 114 8.64 -5.35 -0.12
N LYS A 115 9.40 -5.90 -1.07
CA LYS A 115 10.84 -6.10 -0.90
C LYS A 115 11.57 -4.76 -0.67
N ASN A 116 11.25 -3.73 -1.45
CA ASN A 116 11.85 -2.40 -1.32
C ASN A 116 11.64 -1.82 0.08
N ILE A 117 10.43 -1.90 0.61
CA ILE A 117 10.07 -1.42 1.96
C ILE A 117 10.87 -2.16 3.03
N TYR A 118 10.94 -3.49 2.97
CA TYR A 118 11.70 -4.25 3.96
C TYR A 118 13.21 -4.04 3.85
N SER A 119 13.74 -3.87 2.65
CA SER A 119 15.17 -3.54 2.45
C SER A 119 15.53 -2.18 3.04
N GLU A 120 14.67 -1.17 2.86
CA GLU A 120 14.87 0.15 3.48
C GLU A 120 14.77 0.07 5.00
N ASN A 121 13.72 -0.56 5.53
CA ASN A 121 13.55 -0.78 6.97
C ASN A 121 14.75 -1.51 7.60
N HIS A 122 15.27 -2.55 6.93
CA HIS A 122 16.46 -3.27 7.39
C HIS A 122 17.70 -2.37 7.39
N SER A 123 17.89 -1.56 6.34
CA SER A 123 19.00 -0.59 6.26
C SER A 123 18.97 0.38 7.43
N TYR A 124 17.81 0.96 7.75
CA TYR A 124 17.68 1.87 8.89
C TYR A 124 17.93 1.17 10.24
N LYS A 125 17.47 -0.07 10.43
CA LYS A 125 17.78 -0.82 11.67
C LYS A 125 19.28 -1.05 11.90
N GLY A 126 20.06 -1.24 10.84
CA GLY A 126 21.51 -1.47 10.96
C GLY A 126 22.38 -0.20 10.91
N LEU A 127 21.92 0.83 10.20
CA LEU A 127 22.74 1.98 9.83
C LEU A 127 22.32 3.28 10.50
N LEU A 128 21.12 3.39 11.07
CA LEU A 128 20.71 4.58 11.82
C LEU A 128 21.69 4.81 12.98
N ARG A 129 22.14 6.06 13.13
CA ARG A 129 23.09 6.47 14.17
C ARG A 129 22.41 7.48 15.07
N PHE A 130 22.63 7.30 16.36
CA PHE A 130 22.08 8.16 17.40
C PHE A 130 23.17 9.05 17.98
N LYS A 131 22.87 10.34 18.15
CA LYS A 131 23.70 11.29 18.89
C LYS A 131 23.02 11.68 20.20
N VAL A 132 23.81 11.86 21.25
CA VAL A 132 23.32 12.35 22.54
C VAL A 132 23.01 13.84 22.40
N ILE A 133 21.80 14.25 22.80
CA ILE A 133 21.42 15.68 22.83
C ILE A 133 21.51 16.22 24.26
N LYS A 134 20.99 15.50 25.25
CA LYS A 134 21.03 15.90 26.66
C LYS A 134 20.80 14.68 27.56
N GLY A 135 21.62 14.49 28.60
CA GLY A 135 21.49 13.34 29.48
C GLY A 135 21.45 12.03 28.69
N ASP A 136 20.43 11.21 28.94
CA ASP A 136 20.21 9.93 28.26
C ASP A 136 19.26 10.03 27.04
N TYR A 137 19.02 11.24 26.52
CA TYR A 137 18.22 11.44 25.31
C TYR A 137 19.09 11.32 24.05
N TYR A 138 18.74 10.35 23.22
CA TYR A 138 19.38 10.03 21.94
C TYR A 138 18.49 10.46 20.78
N TYR A 139 19.09 11.03 19.74
CA TYR A 139 18.40 11.45 18.52
C TYR A 139 19.06 10.85 17.29
N GLY A 140 18.24 10.25 16.42
CA GLY A 140 18.65 9.74 15.11
C GLY A 140 17.86 10.44 14.02
N GLU A 141 18.56 10.94 13.02
CA GLU A 141 17.96 11.58 11.84
C GLU A 141 17.76 10.54 10.74
N MET A 142 16.60 10.57 10.10
CA MET A 142 16.25 9.66 9.00
C MET A 142 15.36 10.36 7.98
N GLU A 143 15.54 10.01 6.72
CA GLU A 143 14.75 10.51 5.59
C GLU A 143 14.36 9.31 4.71
N PRO A 144 13.42 8.48 5.19
CA PRO A 144 13.01 7.31 4.43
C PRO A 144 12.16 7.73 3.23
N GLN A 145 12.25 6.97 2.14
CA GLN A 145 11.36 7.12 1.00
C GLN A 145 9.99 6.52 1.31
N ASN A 146 9.95 5.30 1.87
CA ASN A 146 8.70 4.65 2.24
C ASN A 146 8.28 5.02 3.68
N ASP A 147 6.98 4.91 3.99
CA ASP A 147 6.47 5.10 5.35
C ASP A 147 6.77 3.88 6.25
N ILE A 148 8.01 3.83 6.74
CA ILE A 148 8.54 2.72 7.55
C ILE A 148 8.62 3.03 9.05
N LEU A 149 8.16 4.20 9.49
CA LEU A 149 8.39 4.66 10.86
C LEU A 149 7.88 3.63 11.90
N ASP A 150 6.65 3.16 11.72
CA ASP A 150 6.05 2.14 12.60
C ASP A 150 6.80 0.79 12.55
N LEU A 151 7.42 0.45 11.42
CA LEU A 151 8.16 -0.80 11.23
C LEU A 151 9.51 -0.78 11.96
N LEU A 152 10.06 0.42 12.18
CA LEU A 152 11.27 0.65 12.96
C LEU A 152 10.99 0.57 14.47
N THR A 153 9.83 1.06 14.92
CA THR A 153 9.45 1.12 16.34
C THR A 153 8.99 -0.22 16.93
N LEU A 154 8.66 -1.21 16.09
CA LEU A 154 8.36 -2.57 16.53
C LEU A 154 9.66 -3.27 16.95
N HIS A 155 10.09 -3.02 18.19
CA HIS A 155 11.09 -3.77 18.95
C HIS A 155 10.84 -3.61 20.45
#